data_AF-A0AAW5Z122-F1
#
_entry.id   AF-A0AAW5Z122-F1
#
_cell.length_a   1.000
_cell.length_b   1.000
_cell.length_c   1.000
_cell.angle_alpha   90.00
_cell.angle_beta   90.00
_cell.angle_gamma   90.00
#
_symmetry.space_group_name_H-M   'P 1'
#
loop_
_entity.id
_entity.type
_entity.pdbx_description
1 polymer ?
#
loop_
_entity_poly.entity_id
_entity_poly.type
_entity_poly.pdbx_seq_one_letter_code
_entity_poly.pdbx_strand_id
1 'polypeptide(L)' 'MNHSLKPWNTFGIDHNAQHIVCAEDEQQ' A
#
# COMPACT_ATOMS: atom_id res chain seq x y z
N MET A 1 4.18 9.18 9.01
CA MET A 1 4.31 7.89 8.30
C MET A 1 3.63 8.09 6.95
N ASN A 2 4.37 8.08 5.84
CA ASN A 2 3.84 8.37 4.51
C ASN A 2 3.57 7.04 3.80
N HIS A 3 2.31 6.61 3.78
CA HIS A 3 1.87 5.39 3.11
C HIS A 3 1.71 5.61 1.60
N SER A 4 2.77 6.07 0.92
CA SER A 4 2.72 6.26 -0.53
C SER A 4 2.48 4.91 -1.21
N LEU A 5 1.46 4.89 -2.07
CA LEU A 5 1.08 3.79 -2.94
C LEU A 5 1.87 3.79 -4.24
N LYS A 6 2.70 4.81 -4.50
CA LYS A 6 3.52 4.93 -5.70
C LYS A 6 4.39 3.69 -5.99
N PRO A 7 5.09 3.08 -5.01
CA PRO A 7 5.83 1.84 -5.26
C PRO A 7 4.93 0.60 -5.34
N TRP A 8 3.65 0.70 -4.98
CA TRP A 8 2.69 -0.41 -4.96
C TRP A 8 1.83 -0.50 -6.23
N ASN A 9 1.98 0.43 -7.17
CA ASN A 9 1.24 0.43 -8.43
C ASN A 9 2.16 0.66 -9.63
N THR A 10 1.87 -0.01 -10.74
CA THR A 10 2.66 0.09 -11.98
C THR A 10 2.45 1.39 -12.73
N PHE A 11 1.37 2.13 -12.45
CA PHE A 11 1.09 3.42 -13.07
C PHE A 11 1.98 4.55 -12.50
N GLY A 12 2.68 4.31 -11.39
CA GLY A 12 3.48 5.34 -10.71
C GLY A 12 2.64 6.47 -10.12
N ILE A 13 1.35 6.22 -9.87
CA ILE A 13 0.43 7.19 -9.28
C ILE A 13 0.88 7.48 -7.85
N ASP A 14 1.11 8.75 -7.56
CA ASP A 14 1.41 9.20 -6.20
C ASP A 14 0.10 9.45 -5.45
N HIS A 15 -0.25 8.49 -4.59
CA HIS A 15 -1.41 8.54 -3.73
C HIS A 15 -1.05 7.93 -2.38
N ASN A 16 -1.73 8.33 -1.31
CA ASN A 16 -1.40 7.91 0.05
C ASN A 16 -2.55 7.10 0.63
N ALA A 17 -2.24 5.97 1.26
CA ALA A 17 -3.22 5.24 2.06
C ALA A 17 -3.27 5.78 3.50
N GLN A 18 -4.39 5.60 4.17
CA GLN A 18 -4.49 5.91 5.60
C GLN A 18 -3.89 4.77 6.44
N HIS A 19 -4.05 3.53 5.97
CA HIS A 19 -3.53 2.32 6.58
C HIS A 19 -3.07 1.36 5.47
N ILE A 20 -1.91 0.72 5.65
CA ILE A 20 -1.43 -0.38 4.79
C ILE A 20 -1.15 -1.57 5.71
N VAL A 21 -1.71 -2.72 5.35
CA VAL A 21 -1.45 -4.01 6.01
C VAL A 21 -0.97 -5.00 4.96
N CYS A 22 0.00 -5.83 5.35
CA CYS A 22 0.41 -6.99 4.56
C CYS A 22 -0.23 -8.22 5.21
N ALA A 23 -1.11 -8.90 4.47
CA ALA A 23 -1.63 -10.20 4.88
C ALA A 23 -0.65 -11.27 4.41
N GLU A 24 0.04 -11.91 5.35
CA GLU A 24 1.00 -12.97 5.05
C GLU A 24 0.35 -14.36 5.00
N ASP A 25 -0.84 -14.48 5.58
CA ASP A 25 -1.67 -15.67 5.60
C ASP A 25 -3.16 -15.35 5.39
N GLU A 26 -3.97 -16.40 5.19
CA GLU A 26 -5.41 -16.28 4.90
C GLU A 26 -6.26 -15.88 6.12
N GLN A 27 -5.68 -15.79 7.31
CA GLN A 27 -6.38 -15.46 8.56
C GLN A 27 -6.31 -13.96 8.90
N GLN A 28 -5.66 -13.14 8.07
CA GLN A 28 -5.59 -11.68 8.19
C GLN A 28 -6.69 -10.92 7.45
#